data_AF-A0A2Z5YYX6-F1
#
_entry.id   AF-A0A2Z5YYX6-F1
#
_cell.length_a   1.000
_cell.length_b   1.000
_cell.length_c   1.000
_cell.angle_alpha   90.00
_cell.angle_beta   90.00
_cell.angle_gamma   90.00
#
_symmetry.space_group_name_H-M   'P 1'
#
loop_
_entity.id
_entity.type
_entity.pdbx_description
1 polymer ?
#
loop_
_entity_poly.entity_id
_entity_poly.type
_entity_poly.pdbx_seq_one_letter_code
_entity_poly.pdbx_strand_id
1 'polypeptide(L)'
;MTGVALIGAMVVILGGATVGAWMLRRSWSLKAGKAPWRWTGLILLLLSILWPAWVSGEARGPFIALTLLPLAAFTVIASGYTLRPAKAGRTARGGLAPEPAERESSTWRTALRWSLAGPIGMVAAMGLGISYAVWAPGETQTRLLIGGLIVPLAWGCAMAWTLADSRILRAAAVLTGTAVAGFGAAMIKGFT
;
A
#
# COMPACT_ATOMS: atom_id res chain seq x y z
N MET A 1 18.05 24.35 5.71
CA MET A 1 16.66 24.68 6.11
C MET A 1 16.64 25.04 7.57
N THR A 2 15.97 26.14 7.93
CA THR A 2 15.66 26.44 9.34
C THR A 2 14.59 25.47 9.86
N GLY A 3 14.54 25.22 11.17
CA GLY A 3 13.55 24.28 11.76
C GLY A 3 12.10 24.62 11.41
N VAL A 4 11.79 25.91 11.25
CA VAL A 4 10.47 26.41 10.85
C VAL A 4 10.08 25.97 9.43
N ALA A 5 11.01 25.98 8.48
CA ALA A 5 10.76 25.54 7.11
C ALA A 5 10.47 24.04 7.01
N LEU A 6 11.12 23.24 7.86
CA LEU A 6 10.89 21.79 7.93
C LEU A 6 9.49 21.49 8.49
N ILE A 7 9.11 22.15 9.58
CA ILE A 7 7.77 22.00 10.17
C ILE A 7 6.69 22.42 9.17
N GLY A 8 6.89 23.54 8.47
CA GLY A 8 5.99 23.98 7.41
C GLY A 8 5.82 22.93 6.31
N ALA A 9 6.91 22.33 5.84
CA ALA A 9 6.85 21.26 4.85
C ALA A 9 6.08 20.02 5.37
N MET A 10 6.30 19.61 6.62
CA MET A 10 5.57 18.49 7.24
C MET A 10 4.06 18.75 7.32
N VAL A 11 3.65 19.97 7.68
CA VAL A 11 2.23 20.36 7.72
C VAL A 11 1.61 20.31 6.34
N VAL A 12 2.30 20.80 5.31
CA VAL A 12 1.82 20.75 3.92
C VAL A 12 1.66 19.31 3.43
N ILE A 13 2.63 18.44 3.73
CA ILE A 13 2.57 17.01 3.39
C ILE A 13 1.37 16.34 4.08
N LEU A 14 1.21 16.56 5.38
CA LEU A 14 0.09 15.99 6.15
C LEU A 14 -1.24 16.48 5.62
N GLY A 15 -1.39 17.79 5.41
CA GLY A 15 -2.60 18.41 4.86
C GLY A 15 -2.95 17.86 3.48
N GLY A 16 -1.98 17.86 2.56
CA GLY A 16 -2.13 17.32 1.21
C GLY A 16 -2.51 15.84 1.21
N ALA A 17 -1.86 15.03 2.05
CA ALA A 17 -2.17 13.61 2.20
C ALA A 17 -3.56 13.37 2.77
N THR A 18 -3.98 14.09 3.82
CA THR A 18 -5.34 13.98 4.37
C THR A 18 -6.41 14.37 3.35
N VAL A 19 -6.24 15.51 2.67
CA VAL A 19 -7.21 15.97 1.68
C VAL A 19 -7.26 15.02 0.48
N GLY A 20 -6.10 14.55 -0.01
CA GLY A 20 -6.02 13.60 -1.10
C GLY A 20 -6.70 12.26 -0.78
N ALA A 21 -6.43 11.72 0.41
CA ALA A 21 -7.09 10.50 0.90
C ALA A 21 -8.60 10.69 1.08
N TRP A 22 -9.03 11.85 1.59
CA TRP A 22 -10.45 12.16 1.76
C TRP A 22 -11.18 12.30 0.42
N MET A 23 -10.56 12.96 -0.56
CA MET A 23 -11.10 13.07 -1.92
C MET A 23 -11.25 11.71 -2.58
N LEU A 24 -10.26 10.82 -2.38
CA LEU A 24 -10.32 9.45 -2.89
C LEU A 24 -11.48 8.68 -2.23
N ARG A 25 -11.64 8.80 -0.91
CA ARG A 25 -12.76 8.22 -0.15
C ARG A 25 -14.12 8.74 -0.64
N ARG A 26 -14.24 10.06 -0.87
CA ARG A 26 -15.46 10.68 -1.42
C ARG A 26 -15.76 10.18 -2.84
N SER A 27 -14.73 9.99 -3.65
CA SER A 27 -14.90 9.45 -5.01
C SER A 27 -15.50 8.05 -5.02
N TRP A 28 -15.28 7.28 -3.96
CA TRP A 28 -15.82 5.93 -3.81
C TRP A 28 -17.25 5.93 -3.27
N SER A 29 -17.67 6.97 -2.53
CA SER A 29 -19.06 7.12 -2.09
C SER A 29 -20.01 7.65 -3.17
N LEU A 30 -19.49 8.33 -4.19
CA LEU A 30 -20.31 8.88 -5.27
C LEU A 30 -20.78 7.79 -6.26
N LYS A 31 -22.05 7.89 -6.70
CA LYS A 31 -22.64 6.97 -7.69
C LYS A 31 -22.28 7.34 -9.13
N ALA A 32 -22.18 8.64 -9.45
CA ALA A 32 -21.77 9.18 -10.75
C ALA A 32 -20.75 10.32 -10.56
N GLY A 33 -20.02 10.71 -11.62
CA GLY A 33 -19.06 11.83 -11.55
C GLY A 33 -17.79 11.55 -10.73
N LYS A 34 -17.35 10.29 -10.66
CA LYS A 34 -16.24 9.85 -9.78
C LYS A 34 -14.85 10.26 -10.29
N ALA A 35 -14.71 10.37 -11.61
CA ALA A 35 -13.43 10.60 -12.28
C ALA A 35 -12.68 11.85 -11.77
N PRO A 36 -13.28 13.05 -11.69
CA PRO A 36 -12.55 14.23 -11.23
C PRO A 36 -12.04 14.06 -9.79
N TRP A 37 -12.88 13.60 -8.87
CA TRP A 37 -12.48 13.37 -7.47
C TRP A 37 -11.37 12.33 -7.31
N ARG A 38 -11.35 11.29 -8.16
CA ARG A 38 -10.26 10.29 -8.19
C ARG A 38 -8.96 10.92 -8.66
N TRP A 39 -8.99 11.58 -9.81
CA TRP A 39 -7.80 12.18 -10.41
C TRP A 39 -7.23 13.27 -9.52
N THR A 40 -8.06 14.17 -8.98
CA THR A 40 -7.60 15.21 -8.06
C THR A 40 -6.99 14.63 -6.79
N GLY A 41 -7.62 13.59 -6.20
CA GLY A 41 -7.06 12.91 -5.03
C GLY A 41 -5.70 12.26 -5.32
N LEU A 42 -5.57 11.56 -6.45
CA LEU A 42 -4.33 10.91 -6.86
C LEU A 42 -3.22 11.92 -7.17
N ILE A 43 -3.54 13.00 -7.90
CA ILE A 43 -2.59 14.07 -8.21
C ILE A 43 -2.11 14.74 -6.93
N LEU A 44 -3.01 15.00 -5.98
CA LEU A 44 -2.64 15.64 -4.72
C LEU A 44 -1.73 14.75 -3.86
N LEU A 45 -1.98 13.43 -3.83
CA LEU A 45 -1.08 12.47 -3.18
C LEU A 45 0.28 12.43 -3.86
N LEU A 46 0.31 12.41 -5.19
CA LEU A 46 1.54 12.36 -5.97
C LEU A 46 2.37 13.64 -5.78
N LEU A 47 1.72 14.81 -5.75
CA LEU A 47 2.37 16.09 -5.41
C LEU A 47 2.90 16.07 -3.97
N SER A 48 2.15 15.51 -3.01
CA SER A 48 2.58 15.39 -1.62
C SER A 48 3.83 14.50 -1.43
N ILE A 49 4.11 13.60 -2.40
CA ILE A 49 5.30 12.76 -2.42
C ILE A 49 6.47 13.45 -3.12
N LEU A 50 6.23 14.10 -4.26
CA LEU A 50 7.28 14.66 -5.11
C LEU A 50 7.73 16.06 -4.67
N TRP A 51 6.81 16.92 -4.24
CA TRP A 51 7.11 18.29 -3.82
C TRP A 51 8.19 18.38 -2.73
N PRO A 52 8.19 17.52 -1.69
CA PRO A 52 9.19 17.58 -0.62
C PRO A 52 10.64 17.35 -1.10
N ALA A 53 10.85 16.65 -2.22
CA ALA A 53 12.18 16.44 -2.79
C ALA A 53 12.87 17.76 -3.17
N TRP A 54 12.09 18.71 -3.69
CA TRP A 54 12.57 20.02 -4.13
C TRP A 54 12.85 20.97 -2.95
N VAL A 55 12.08 20.82 -1.86
CA VAL A 55 12.16 21.74 -0.69
C VAL A 55 13.14 21.26 0.36
N SER A 56 13.19 19.94 0.61
CA SER A 56 13.95 19.34 1.71
C SER A 56 15.17 18.53 1.26
N GLY A 57 15.45 18.54 -0.05
CA GLY A 57 16.50 17.75 -0.67
C GLY A 57 16.03 16.35 -1.07
N GLU A 58 16.72 15.81 -2.06
CA GLU A 58 16.33 14.60 -2.80
C GLU A 58 16.21 13.35 -1.93
N ALA A 59 16.98 13.25 -0.83
CA ALA A 59 16.91 12.11 0.08
C ALA A 59 15.94 12.32 1.25
N ARG A 60 15.99 13.48 1.91
CA ARG A 60 15.23 13.73 3.15
C ARG A 60 13.75 14.00 2.87
N GLY A 61 13.44 14.72 1.79
CA GLY A 61 12.07 15.07 1.41
C GLY A 61 11.19 13.84 1.17
N PRO A 62 11.55 12.93 0.25
CA PRO A 62 10.77 11.73 -0.01
C PRO A 62 10.66 10.82 1.20
N PHE A 63 11.71 10.72 2.03
CA PHE A 63 11.66 9.92 3.25
C PHE A 63 10.59 10.45 4.24
N ILE A 64 10.56 11.76 4.48
CA ILE A 64 9.55 12.39 5.34
C ILE A 64 8.15 12.20 4.74
N ALA A 65 8.01 12.40 3.43
CA ALA A 65 6.74 12.25 2.73
C ALA A 65 6.18 10.82 2.83
N LEU A 66 7.01 9.81 2.56
CA LEU A 66 6.65 8.40 2.64
C LEU A 66 6.33 7.93 4.05
N THR A 67 6.85 8.62 5.07
CA THR A 67 6.54 8.34 6.47
C THR A 67 5.20 8.96 6.89
N LEU A 68 4.94 10.21 6.51
CA LEU A 68 3.76 10.96 6.96
C LEU A 68 2.50 10.65 6.16
N LEU A 69 2.63 10.34 4.87
CA LEU A 69 1.49 10.09 4.00
C LEU A 69 0.64 8.89 4.44
N PRO A 70 1.22 7.71 4.79
CA PRO A 70 0.44 6.58 5.30
C PRO A 70 -0.27 6.91 6.61
N LEU A 71 0.38 7.67 7.49
CA LEU A 71 -0.20 8.09 8.77
C LEU A 71 -1.44 8.96 8.56
N ALA A 72 -1.34 9.97 7.68
CA ALA A 72 -2.44 10.85 7.29
C ALA A 72 -3.57 10.08 6.58
N ALA A 73 -3.25 9.16 5.69
CA ALA A 73 -4.26 8.33 5.04
C ALA A 73 -4.99 7.43 6.06
N PHE A 74 -4.26 6.85 7.00
CA PHE A 74 -4.82 5.99 8.04
C PHE A 74 -5.79 6.74 8.95
N THR A 75 -5.49 7.98 9.36
CA THR A 75 -6.42 8.78 10.18
C THR A 75 -7.73 9.09 9.44
N VAL A 76 -7.67 9.37 8.13
CA VAL A 76 -8.87 9.57 7.30
C VAL A 76 -9.71 8.31 7.19
N ILE A 77 -9.07 7.13 7.12
CA ILE A 77 -9.77 5.85 7.06
C ILE A 77 -10.37 5.52 8.44
N ALA A 78 -9.59 5.66 9.52
CA ALA A 78 -10.00 5.38 10.89
C ALA A 78 -11.15 6.28 11.36
N SER A 79 -11.15 7.57 11.00
CA SER A 79 -12.26 8.49 11.28
C SER A 79 -13.59 8.07 10.63
N GLY A 80 -13.52 7.22 9.60
CA GLY A 80 -14.68 6.66 8.92
C GLY A 80 -15.21 5.37 9.47
N TYR A 81 -14.55 4.82 10.49
CA TYR A 81 -14.90 3.52 11.02
C TYR A 81 -16.24 3.59 11.73
N THR A 82 -17.27 3.01 11.12
CA THR A 82 -18.58 2.82 11.74
C THR A 82 -18.63 1.40 12.27
N LEU A 83 -18.72 1.25 13.59
CA LEU A 83 -18.98 -0.04 14.23
C LEU A 83 -20.39 -0.48 13.83
N ARG A 84 -20.50 -1.25 12.74
CA ARG A 84 -21.76 -1.90 12.39
C ARG A 84 -21.99 -3.05 13.37
N PRO A 85 -23.08 -3.04 14.16
CA PRO A 85 -23.41 -4.20 14.98
C PRO A 85 -23.65 -5.39 14.04
N ALA A 86 -22.93 -6.50 14.27
CA ALA A 86 -22.87 -7.68 13.40
C ALA A 86 -24.24 -8.32 13.07
N LYS A 87 -25.32 -7.90 13.74
CA LYS A 87 -26.68 -8.43 13.57
C LYS A 87 -27.62 -7.54 12.74
N ALA A 88 -27.34 -6.24 12.56
CA ALA A 88 -28.29 -5.32 11.90
C ALA A 88 -28.40 -5.50 10.37
N GLY A 89 -27.42 -6.12 9.72
CA GLY A 89 -27.47 -6.43 8.28
C GLY A 89 -28.10 -7.78 7.92
N ARG A 90 -28.31 -8.65 8.91
CA ARG A 90 -28.76 -10.04 8.70
C ARG A 90 -30.27 -10.16 8.51
N THR A 91 -31.04 -9.23 9.08
CA THR A 91 -32.51 -9.23 9.04
C THR A 91 -33.09 -8.44 7.87
N ALA A 92 -32.37 -7.45 7.32
CA ALA A 92 -32.87 -6.60 6.23
C ALA A 92 -32.70 -7.17 4.81
N ARG A 93 -32.03 -8.32 4.65
CA ARG A 93 -31.68 -8.94 3.35
C ARG A 93 -32.37 -10.28 3.08
N GLY A 94 -33.48 -10.60 3.76
CA GLY A 94 -34.20 -11.87 3.62
C GLY A 94 -34.84 -12.18 2.25
N GLY A 95 -34.53 -11.45 1.18
CA GLY A 95 -35.15 -11.65 -0.14
C GLY A 95 -34.35 -11.20 -1.36
N LEU A 96 -33.09 -10.80 -1.22
CA LEU A 96 -32.23 -10.47 -2.37
C LEU A 96 -31.16 -11.55 -2.54
N ALA A 97 -30.99 -12.01 -3.78
CA ALA A 97 -30.02 -13.04 -4.15
C ALA A 97 -28.64 -12.72 -3.53
N PRO A 98 -27.96 -13.71 -2.92
CA PRO A 98 -26.72 -13.46 -2.19
C PRO A 98 -25.71 -12.73 -3.07
N GLU A 99 -25.22 -11.57 -2.62
CA GLU A 99 -24.09 -10.92 -3.27
C GLU A 99 -22.90 -11.89 -3.21
N PRO A 100 -21.99 -11.95 -4.21
CA PRO A 100 -20.87 -12.91 -4.23
C PRO A 100 -19.94 -12.87 -3.00
N ALA A 101 -20.04 -11.83 -2.17
CA ALA A 101 -19.36 -11.67 -0.88
C ALA A 101 -20.09 -12.33 0.32
N GLU A 102 -21.35 -12.76 0.15
CA GLU A 102 -22.17 -13.48 1.14
C GLU A 102 -22.07 -15.01 0.99
N ARG A 103 -21.30 -15.51 0.01
CA ARG A 103 -21.02 -16.96 -0.09
C ARG A 103 -20.18 -17.41 1.10
N GLU A 104 -20.60 -18.53 1.68
CA GLU A 104 -19.98 -19.22 2.82
C GLU A 104 -18.45 -19.12 2.79
N SER A 105 -17.87 -18.47 3.81
CA SER A 105 -16.42 -18.33 3.93
C SER A 105 -15.81 -19.70 4.20
N SER A 106 -15.43 -20.41 3.16
CA SER A 106 -14.70 -21.67 3.30
C SER A 106 -13.41 -21.42 4.08
N THR A 107 -13.24 -22.09 5.23
CA THR A 107 -12.05 -22.00 6.10
C THR A 107 -10.74 -22.15 5.32
N TRP A 108 -10.76 -22.96 4.26
CA TRP A 108 -9.64 -23.10 3.32
C TRP A 108 -9.28 -21.80 2.58
N ARG A 109 -10.28 -21.04 2.09
CA ARG A 109 -10.04 -19.74 1.43
C ARG A 109 -9.51 -18.70 2.42
N THR A 110 -9.95 -18.75 3.67
CA THR A 110 -9.44 -17.88 4.74
C THR A 110 -8.00 -18.22 5.09
N ALA A 111 -7.69 -19.50 5.27
CA ALA A 111 -6.31 -19.98 5.48
C ALA A 111 -5.41 -19.60 4.29
N LEU A 112 -5.89 -19.76 3.06
CA LEU A 112 -5.15 -19.38 1.85
C LEU A 112 -4.88 -17.87 1.80
N ARG A 113 -5.86 -17.03 2.13
CA ARG A 113 -5.67 -15.56 2.22
C ARG A 113 -4.67 -15.18 3.30
N TRP A 114 -4.72 -15.83 4.46
CA TRP A 114 -3.77 -15.60 5.53
C TRP A 114 -2.35 -15.98 5.12
N SER A 115 -2.18 -17.16 4.50
CA SER A 115 -0.89 -17.61 3.96
C SER A 115 -0.36 -16.70 2.86
N LEU A 116 -1.25 -16.17 2.01
CA LEU A 116 -0.90 -15.22 0.96
C LEU A 116 -0.44 -13.87 1.52
N ALA A 117 -1.18 -13.34 2.49
CA ALA A 117 -0.91 -12.05 3.10
C ALA A 117 0.33 -12.09 4.00
N GLY A 118 0.56 -13.20 4.71
CA GLY A 118 1.68 -13.35 5.63
C GLY A 118 2.91 -13.96 4.95
N PRO A 119 3.11 -15.29 5.04
CA PRO A 119 4.33 -15.96 4.57
C PRO A 119 4.67 -15.75 3.09
N ILE A 120 3.70 -15.91 2.19
CA ILE A 120 3.98 -15.86 0.73
C ILE A 120 4.29 -14.41 0.31
N GLY A 121 3.54 -13.44 0.84
CA GLY A 121 3.84 -12.03 0.68
C GLY A 121 5.24 -11.66 1.18
N MET A 122 5.66 -12.21 2.33
CA MET A 122 7.00 -11.99 2.89
C MET A 122 8.09 -12.53 1.96
N VAL A 123 7.95 -13.77 1.47
CA VAL A 123 8.94 -14.38 0.56
C VAL A 123 9.06 -13.56 -0.72
N ALA A 124 7.94 -13.13 -1.31
CA ALA A 124 7.95 -12.27 -2.49
C ALA A 124 8.64 -10.92 -2.22
N ALA A 125 8.37 -10.31 -1.07
CA ALA A 125 9.00 -9.06 -0.67
C ALA A 125 10.50 -9.20 -0.43
N MET A 126 10.93 -10.30 0.19
CA MET A 126 12.36 -10.63 0.35
C MET A 126 13.04 -10.80 -1.01
N GLY A 127 12.43 -11.53 -1.94
CA GLY A 127 12.95 -11.70 -3.30
C GLY A 127 13.15 -10.35 -4.02
N LEU A 128 12.25 -9.39 -3.83
CA LEU A 128 12.39 -8.02 -4.35
C LEU A 128 13.52 -7.24 -3.67
N GLY A 129 13.60 -7.28 -2.34
CA GLY A 129 14.65 -6.57 -1.59
C GLY A 129 16.06 -7.10 -1.93
N ILE A 130 16.18 -8.42 -2.03
CA ILE A 130 17.45 -9.10 -2.37
C ILE A 130 17.82 -8.84 -3.83
N SER A 131 16.88 -8.94 -4.78
CA SER A 131 17.16 -8.65 -6.18
C SER A 131 17.61 -7.21 -6.39
N TYR A 132 16.97 -6.25 -5.70
CA TYR A 132 17.40 -4.86 -5.69
C TYR A 132 18.81 -4.70 -5.11
N ALA A 133 19.06 -5.30 -3.94
CA ALA A 133 20.36 -5.23 -3.29
C ALA A 133 21.48 -5.77 -4.18
N VAL A 134 21.23 -6.82 -4.98
CA VAL A 134 22.19 -7.42 -5.91
C VAL A 134 22.34 -6.62 -7.21
N TRP A 135 21.26 -6.07 -7.77
CA TRP A 135 21.28 -5.46 -9.10
C TRP A 135 21.53 -3.95 -9.10
N ALA A 136 21.13 -3.23 -8.06
CA ALA A 136 21.21 -1.77 -8.03
C ALA A 136 22.68 -1.29 -8.12
N PRO A 137 22.96 -0.21 -8.88
CA PRO A 137 24.28 0.42 -8.90
C PRO A 137 24.53 1.23 -7.62
N GLY A 138 25.77 1.27 -7.14
CA GLY A 138 26.21 2.11 -6.01
C GLY A 138 26.84 1.34 -4.85
N GLU A 139 27.11 2.07 -3.77
CA GLU A 139 27.75 1.57 -2.55
C GLU A 139 26.97 0.42 -1.92
N THR A 140 27.67 -0.64 -1.50
CA THR A 140 27.05 -1.87 -0.96
C THR A 140 26.19 -1.57 0.26
N GLN A 141 26.65 -0.68 1.14
CA GLN A 141 25.91 -0.27 2.33
C GLN A 141 24.57 0.40 1.99
N THR A 142 24.54 1.28 0.99
CA THR A 142 23.32 1.98 0.55
C THR A 142 22.32 1.02 -0.09
N ARG A 143 22.81 0.08 -0.92
CA ARG A 143 21.97 -0.92 -1.58
C ARG A 143 21.33 -1.88 -0.59
N LEU A 144 22.07 -2.32 0.42
CA LEU A 144 21.55 -3.17 1.48
C LEU A 144 20.51 -2.44 2.35
N LEU A 145 20.75 -1.17 2.68
CA LEU A 145 19.78 -0.34 3.38
C LEU A 145 18.47 -0.18 2.60
N ILE A 146 18.55 0.19 1.32
CA ILE A 146 17.36 0.36 0.47
C ILE A 146 16.66 -0.98 0.25
N GLY A 147 17.42 -2.06 -0.03
CA GLY A 147 16.89 -3.41 -0.16
C GLY A 147 16.12 -3.85 1.09
N GLY A 148 16.67 -3.57 2.27
CA GLY A 148 16.01 -3.82 3.56
C GLY A 148 14.73 -3.00 3.76
N LEU A 149 14.67 -1.76 3.28
CA LEU A 149 13.46 -0.91 3.34
C LEU A 149 12.38 -1.32 2.32
N ILE A 150 12.76 -1.90 1.19
CA ILE A 150 11.82 -2.40 0.17
C ILE A 150 10.99 -3.55 0.74
N VAL A 151 11.59 -4.44 1.54
CA VAL A 151 10.91 -5.64 2.07
C VAL A 151 9.63 -5.29 2.87
N PRO A 152 9.66 -4.49 3.94
CA PRO A 152 8.45 -4.20 4.72
C PRO A 152 7.40 -3.42 3.92
N LEU A 153 7.82 -2.55 2.98
CA LEU A 153 6.90 -1.82 2.10
C LEU A 153 6.18 -2.76 1.13
N ALA A 154 6.93 -3.61 0.42
CA ALA A 154 6.37 -4.58 -0.51
C ALA A 154 5.47 -5.59 0.23
N TRP A 155 5.86 -6.01 1.43
CA TRP A 155 5.07 -6.91 2.26
C TRP A 155 3.75 -6.29 2.72
N GLY A 156 3.77 -5.05 3.22
CA GLY A 156 2.56 -4.31 3.60
C GLY A 156 1.62 -4.07 2.41
N CYS A 157 2.18 -3.75 1.24
CA CYS A 157 1.41 -3.64 0.00
C CYS A 157 0.77 -4.98 -0.41
N ALA A 158 1.50 -6.10 -0.28
CA ALA A 158 0.97 -7.43 -0.53
C ALA A 158 -0.19 -7.76 0.43
N MET A 159 -0.07 -7.44 1.72
CA MET A 159 -1.16 -7.61 2.69
C MET A 159 -2.39 -6.78 2.30
N ALA A 160 -2.22 -5.49 2.02
CA ALA A 160 -3.33 -4.63 1.64
C ALA A 160 -4.01 -5.10 0.36
N TRP A 161 -3.23 -5.54 -0.63
CA TRP A 161 -3.75 -6.02 -1.91
C TRP A 161 -4.47 -7.36 -1.79
N THR A 162 -3.91 -8.33 -1.05
CA THR A 162 -4.53 -9.65 -0.85
C THR A 162 -5.87 -9.56 -0.09
N LEU A 163 -6.00 -8.59 0.81
CA LEU A 163 -7.26 -8.30 1.52
C LEU A 163 -8.29 -7.57 0.64
N ALA A 164 -7.84 -6.71 -0.29
CA ALA A 164 -8.72 -5.98 -1.19
C ALA A 164 -9.19 -6.82 -2.41
N ASP A 165 -8.46 -7.88 -2.78
CA ASP A 165 -8.78 -8.66 -3.98
C ASP A 165 -9.84 -9.77 -3.72
N SER A 166 -10.83 -9.83 -4.60
CA SER A 166 -11.84 -10.90 -4.60
C SER A 166 -11.30 -12.20 -5.22
N ARG A 167 -10.23 -12.12 -6.02
CA ARG A 167 -9.66 -13.24 -6.79
C ARG A 167 -8.31 -13.69 -6.21
N ILE A 168 -8.37 -14.56 -5.22
CA ILE A 168 -7.20 -15.09 -4.47
C ILE A 168 -6.14 -15.71 -5.41
N LEU A 169 -6.56 -16.40 -6.47
CA LEU A 169 -5.66 -17.05 -7.44
C LEU A 169 -4.78 -16.05 -8.20
N ARG A 170 -5.27 -14.85 -8.50
CA ARG A 170 -4.47 -13.82 -9.18
C ARG A 170 -3.36 -13.30 -8.27
N ALA A 171 -3.70 -13.01 -7.02
CA ALA A 171 -2.73 -12.57 -6.03
C ALA A 171 -1.66 -13.64 -5.78
N ALA A 172 -2.06 -14.92 -5.76
CA ALA A 172 -1.13 -16.03 -5.58
C ALA A 172 -0.15 -16.15 -6.75
N ALA A 173 -0.67 -16.10 -7.99
CA ALA A 173 0.16 -16.16 -9.19
C ALA A 173 1.16 -15.01 -9.24
N VAL A 174 0.73 -13.79 -8.92
CA VAL A 174 1.63 -12.62 -8.94
C VAL A 174 2.68 -12.71 -7.84
N LEU A 175 2.30 -13.02 -6.59
CA LEU A 175 3.28 -13.08 -5.49
C LEU A 175 4.29 -14.20 -5.70
N THR A 176 3.85 -15.39 -6.11
CA THR A 176 4.75 -16.49 -6.42
C THR A 176 5.64 -16.15 -7.63
N GLY A 177 5.09 -15.53 -8.67
CA GLY A 177 5.85 -15.06 -9.82
C GLY A 177 6.91 -14.03 -9.43
N THR A 178 6.56 -13.07 -8.58
CA THR A 178 7.51 -12.07 -8.04
C THR A 178 8.59 -12.71 -7.18
N ALA A 179 8.27 -13.70 -6.35
CA ALA A 179 9.25 -14.44 -5.58
C ALA A 179 10.24 -15.17 -6.50
N VAL A 180 9.74 -15.95 -7.46
CA VAL A 180 10.58 -16.72 -8.40
C VAL A 180 11.45 -15.78 -9.24
N ALA A 181 10.87 -14.69 -9.78
CA ALA A 181 11.62 -13.72 -10.58
C ALA A 181 12.66 -12.96 -9.75
N GLY A 182 12.31 -12.53 -8.53
CA GLY A 182 13.20 -11.80 -7.64
C GLY A 182 14.40 -12.64 -7.20
N PHE A 183 14.14 -13.84 -6.67
CA PHE A 183 15.21 -14.77 -6.30
C PHE A 183 16.00 -15.26 -7.51
N GLY A 184 15.34 -15.56 -8.63
CA GLY A 184 16.01 -15.95 -9.87
C GLY A 184 16.97 -14.87 -10.38
N ALA A 185 16.52 -13.62 -10.42
CA ALA A 185 17.36 -12.49 -10.81
C ALA A 185 18.56 -12.32 -9.85
N ALA A 186 18.33 -12.42 -8.54
CA ALA A 186 19.41 -12.34 -7.56
C ALA A 186 20.48 -13.45 -7.75
N MET A 187 20.03 -14.68 -8.02
CA MET A 187 20.93 -15.84 -8.22
C MET A 187 21.75 -15.74 -9.52
N ILE A 188 21.18 -15.16 -10.59
CA ILE A 188 21.89 -15.03 -11.88
C ILE A 188 23.10 -14.08 -11.77
N LYS A 189 22.99 -13.00 -11.00
CA LYS A 189 24.09 -12.03 -10.85
C LYS A 189 25.05 -12.40 -9.72
N GLY A 190 24.54 -12.95 -8.62
CA GLY A 190 25.32 -13.19 -7.41
C GLY A 190 25.73 -11.89 -6.69
N PHE A 191 26.04 -11.97 -5.39
CA PHE A 191 26.68 -10.87 -4.67
C PHE A 191 28.19 -10.90 -5.00
N THR A 192 28.62 -10.00 -5.88
CA THR A 192 30.03 -9.69 -6.12
C THR A 192 30.40 -8.33 -5.55
#